data_AF-A0A925SGM1-F1
#
_entry.id   AF-A0A925SGM1-F1
#
_cell.length_a   1.000
_cell.length_b   1.000
_cell.length_c   1.000
_cell.angle_alpha   90.00
_cell.angle_beta   90.00
_cell.angle_gamma   90.00
#
_symmetry.space_group_name_H-M   'P 1'
#
loop_
_entity.id
_entity.type
_entity.pdbx_description
1 polymer ?
#
loop_
_entity_poly.entity_id
_entity_poly.type
_entity_poly.pdbx_seq_one_letter_code
_entity_poly.pdbx_strand_id
1 'polypeptide(L)' 'AELRGVLADAASDAKRKVQVVEFCHQPADHPVLVTMPESEYLRGYILRVE' A
#
# COMPACT_ATOMS: atom_id res chain seq x y z
N ALA A 1 -11.97 2.28 -1.59
CA ALA A 1 -11.51 0.89 -1.73
C ALA A 1 -10.23 0.72 -0.91
N GLU A 2 -10.12 -0.36 -0.15
CA GLU A 2 -8.87 -0.67 0.55
C GLU A 2 -7.82 -1.06 -0.50
N LEU A 3 -6.69 -0.34 -0.55
CA LEU A 3 -5.65 -0.52 -1.57
C LEU A 3 -5.16 -1.98 -1.68
N ARG A 4 -5.15 -2.71 -0.55
CA ARG A 4 -4.79 -4.13 -0.49
C ARG A 4 -5.75 -5.04 -1.25
N GLY A 5 -7.04 -4.72 -1.26
CA GLY A 5 -8.04 -5.45 -2.05
C GLY A 5 -7.75 -5.35 -3.53
N VAL A 6 -7.48 -4.14 -4.02
CA VAL A 6 -7.10 -3.89 -5.42
C VAL A 6 -5.84 -4.67 -5.82
N LEU A 7 -4.84 -4.75 -4.93
CA LEU A 7 -3.63 -5.54 -5.18
C LEU A 7 -3.91 -7.05 -5.24
N ALA A 8 -4.82 -7.55 -4.40
CA ALA A 8 -5.22 -8.96 -4.42
C ALA A 8 -6.00 -9.31 -5.70
N ASP A 9 -6.93 -8.46 -6.11
CA ASP A 9 -7.68 -8.60 -7.36
C ASP A 9 -6.73 -8.60 -8.56
N ALA A 10 -5.80 -7.63 -8.62
CA ALA A 10 -4.79 -7.56 -9.67
C ALA A 10 -3.87 -8.79 -9.71
N ALA A 11 -3.47 -9.33 -8.55
CA ALA A 11 -2.68 -10.55 -8.47
C ALA A 11 -3.45 -11.78 -8.99
N SER A 12 -4.73 -11.88 -8.62
CA SER A 12 -5.64 -12.93 -9.08
C SER A 12 -5.84 -12.88 -10.60
N ASP A 13 -6.13 -11.69 -11.13
CA ASP A 13 -6.33 -11.46 -12.56
C ASP A 13 -5.07 -11.81 -13.37
N ALA A 14 -3.89 -11.44 -12.85
CA ALA A 14 -2.61 -11.77 -13.47
C ALA A 14 -2.20 -13.24 -13.29
N LYS A 15 -2.88 -14.01 -12.43
CA LYS A 15 -2.51 -15.38 -12.02
C LYS A 15 -1.08 -15.47 -11.51
N ARG A 16 -0.63 -14.46 -10.77
CA ARG A 16 0.71 -14.41 -10.17
C ARG A 16 0.62 -14.43 -8.66
N LYS A 17 1.61 -15.06 -8.02
CA LYS A 17 1.80 -14.89 -6.58
C LYS A 17 2.55 -13.59 -6.35
N VAL A 18 2.00 -12.76 -5.48
CA VAL A 18 2.56 -11.44 -5.16
C VAL A 18 2.76 -11.35 -3.66
N GLN A 19 3.96 -10.95 -3.25
CA GLN A 19 4.34 -10.82 -1.86
C GLN A 19 4.69 -9.37 -1.54
N VAL A 20 4.20 -8.86 -0.42
CA VAL A 20 4.64 -7.56 0.11
C VAL A 20 6.03 -7.69 0.70
N VAL A 21 6.97 -6.91 0.16
CA VAL A 21 8.34 -6.79 0.65
C VAL A 21 8.45 -5.63 1.63
N GLU A 22 7.81 -4.50 1.33
CA GLU A 22 7.86 -3.30 2.15
C GLU A 22 6.53 -2.54 2.09
N PHE A 23 6.17 -1.91 3.20
CA PHE A 23 5.06 -0.96 3.29
C PHE A 23 5.65 0.45 3.23
N CYS A 24 5.24 1.23 2.23
CA CYS A 24 5.70 2.60 2.07
C CYS A 24 4.62 3.56 2.57
N HIS A 25 5.06 4.66 3.18
CA HIS A 25 4.20 5.77 3.58
C HIS A 25 4.93 7.10 3.38
N GLN A 26 4.22 8.20 3.62
CA GLN A 26 4.77 9.54 3.63
C GLN A 26 6.04 9.68 4.50
N PRO A 27 7.12 10.29 4.00
CA PRO A 27 8.38 10.42 4.75
C PRO A 27 8.25 11.31 6.00
N ALA A 28 9.30 11.35 6.84
CA ALA A 28 9.27 12.04 8.13
C ALA A 28 9.05 13.56 8.05
N ASP A 29 9.35 14.19 6.91
CA ASP A 29 9.04 15.59 6.62
C ASP A 29 7.54 15.83 6.31
N HIS A 30 6.74 14.77 6.21
CA HIS A 30 5.29 14.78 5.98
C HIS A 30 4.56 13.91 7.03
N PRO A 31 4.53 14.32 8.31
CA PRO A 31 4.00 13.49 9.39
C PRO A 31 2.50 13.24 9.26
N VAL A 32 2.06 12.04 9.64
CA VAL A 32 0.65 11.72 9.86
C VAL A 32 0.25 12.23 11.25
N LEU A 33 -0.77 13.07 11.29
CA LEU A 33 -1.32 13.62 12.52
C LEU A 33 -2.40 12.69 13.07
N VAL A 34 -2.20 12.18 14.29
CA VAL A 34 -3.17 11.30 14.97
C VAL A 34 -4.54 11.96 15.13
N THR A 35 -4.58 13.29 15.25
CA THR A 35 -5.82 14.08 15.39
C THR A 35 -6.51 14.39 14.06
N MET A 36 -5.88 14.09 12.92
CA MET A 36 -6.40 14.38 11.58
C MET A 36 -6.14 13.18 10.67
N PRO A 37 -7.02 12.17 10.65
CA PRO A 37 -6.88 10.96 9.83
C PRO A 37 -6.69 11.25 8.34
N GLU A 38 -7.21 12.37 7.85
CA GLU A 38 -7.06 12.84 6.47
C GLU A 38 -5.60 13.15 6.09
N SER A 39 -4.72 13.34 7.09
CA SER A 39 -3.28 13.51 6.87
C SER A 39 -2.58 12.24 6.38
N GLU A 40 -3.17 11.06 6.56
CA GLU A 40 -2.67 9.79 6.04
C GLU A 40 -3.18 9.56 4.61
N TYR A 41 -2.60 10.27 3.65
CA TYR A 41 -3.04 10.21 2.25
C TYR A 41 -2.16 9.31 1.37
N LEU A 42 -0.88 9.13 1.72
CA LEU A 42 0.06 8.36 0.90
C LEU A 42 0.17 6.93 1.41
N ARG A 43 -0.23 5.97 0.56
CA ARG A 43 -0.07 4.53 0.81
C ARG A 43 0.66 3.88 -0.35
N GLY A 44 1.74 3.15 -0.07
CA GLY A 44 2.53 2.47 -1.07
C GLY A 44 2.98 1.08 -0.62
N TYR A 45 3.36 0.25 -1.59
CA TYR A 45 3.83 -1.12 -1.36
C TYR A 45 4.98 -1.42 -2.32
N ILE A 46 6.04 -2.05 -1.82
CA ILE A 46 7.02 -2.73 -2.65
C ILE A 46 6.61 -4.20 -2.73
N LEU A 47 6.44 -4.70 -3.95
CA LEU A 47 5.91 -6.03 -4.23
C LEU A 47 6.94 -6.87 -4.97
N ARG A 48 7.06 -8.13 -4.57
CA ARG A 48 7.78 -9.16 -5.32
C ARG A 48 6.77 -10.07 -6.01
N VAL A 49 7.01 -10.35 -7.28
CA VAL A 49 6.19 -11.25 -8.10
C VAL A 49 6.95 -12.55 -8.33
N GLU A 50 6.32 -13.68 -8.04
CA GLU A 50 6.81 -15.02 -8.40
C GLU A 50 6.17 -15.52 -9.69
#